data_AF-A0A1Q7V100-F1
#
_entry.id   AF-A0A1Q7V100-F1
#
_cell.length_a   1.000
_cell.length_b   1.000
_cell.length_c   1.000
_cell.angle_alpha   90.00
_cell.angle_beta   90.00
_cell.angle_gamma   90.00
#
_symmetry.space_group_name_H-M   'P 1'
#
loop_
_entity.id
_entity.type
_entity.pdbx_description
1 polymer ?
#
loop_
_entity_poly.entity_id
_entity_poly.type
_entity_poly.pdbx_seq_one_letter_code
_entity_poly.pdbx_strand_id
1 'polypeptide(L)'
;MQLAPEVFVVEPTLMVIGLDHRTAPLAMRERFFIAESRRYEVLRHLSSAEGIEEVAVLSIPCRTEFLIWASEPTLAANSLLHFLGTEHGLKLTEWEHFFRLLDDAALTHVFRVAAGLDSLVVGERAIVSQVRDAWEKARTVGACGPFLNAVLGKAVELAEVVHSQTGLGKDAVSFASAAVQSAQQVFGSLEGRRLLLLGTSKTAEASARLMMGDGASPVVVIDQSPQRARELAESLGASAATLAERWQSMLQADIVISATGCPHVVLTREEAEQHRRRRCSCRGKSGENDGSRSPRLRQEIAGARWGTDHRGASPQPGRVMPARTGFLYRGAGAVYPGAGSIATRNHSTGHTEDCQLPRPRTQGTSREGGTGAHECSGDALVPPGFAQHGACRHHFGEKEAGARW
;
A
#
# COMPACT_ATOMS: atom_id res chain seq x y z
N MET A 1 46.00 26.43 -22.17
CA MET A 1 45.21 26.42 -20.92
C MET A 1 44.14 25.36 -21.09
N GLN A 2 44.34 24.17 -20.51
CA GLN A 2 43.31 23.12 -20.56
C GLN A 2 42.20 23.50 -19.58
N LEU A 3 40.99 23.66 -20.08
CA LEU A 3 39.80 23.63 -19.24
C LEU A 3 39.64 22.19 -18.77
N ALA A 4 39.92 21.93 -17.49
CA ALA A 4 39.47 20.69 -16.87
C ALA A 4 37.94 20.66 -16.97
N PRO A 5 37.31 19.52 -17.30
CA PRO A 5 35.88 19.41 -17.18
C PRO A 5 35.51 19.65 -15.71
N GLU A 6 34.59 20.57 -15.46
CA GLU A 6 33.95 20.68 -14.15
C GLU A 6 33.24 19.35 -13.89
N VAL A 7 33.84 18.51 -13.05
CA VAL A 7 33.18 17.32 -12.52
C VAL A 7 32.10 17.84 -11.60
N PHE A 8 30.88 17.94 -12.14
CA PHE A 8 29.67 18.10 -11.35
C PHE A 8 29.56 16.88 -10.44
N VAL A 9 30.10 17.00 -9.22
CA VAL A 9 29.82 16.08 -8.13
C VAL A 9 28.35 16.27 -7.80
N VAL A 10 27.50 15.44 -8.38
CA VAL A 10 26.10 15.34 -7.98
C VAL A 10 26.13 14.78 -6.55
N GLU A 11 25.63 15.56 -5.59
CA GLU A 11 25.54 15.08 -4.21
C GLU A 11 24.56 13.88 -4.16
N PRO A 12 24.80 12.87 -3.31
CA PRO A 12 23.93 11.71 -3.24
C PRO A 12 22.50 12.11 -2.84
N THR A 13 21.54 11.74 -3.70
CA THR A 13 20.14 12.18 -3.60
C THR A 13 19.24 11.03 -3.16
N LEU A 14 18.33 11.32 -2.23
CA LEU A 14 17.20 10.44 -1.93
C LEU A 14 16.22 10.50 -3.11
N MET A 15 15.91 9.36 -3.71
CA MET A 15 14.94 9.26 -4.79
C MET A 15 13.82 8.30 -4.41
N VAL A 16 12.58 8.68 -4.71
CA VAL A 16 11.44 7.74 -4.72
C VAL A 16 10.91 7.64 -6.14
N ILE A 17 10.98 6.44 -6.71
CA ILE A 17 10.27 6.09 -7.95
C ILE A 17 9.18 5.10 -7.60
N GLY A 18 7.96 5.33 -8.08
CA GLY A 18 6.86 4.43 -7.78
C GLY A 18 5.57 4.76 -8.49
N LEU A 19 4.55 3.96 -8.22
CA LEU A 19 3.20 4.16 -8.73
C LEU A 19 2.19 3.90 -7.62
N ASP A 20 1.07 4.60 -7.68
CA ASP A 20 -0.01 4.53 -6.70
C ASP A 20 -1.39 4.66 -7.36
N HIS A 21 -2.44 4.61 -6.54
CA HIS A 21 -3.83 4.77 -6.99
C HIS A 21 -4.18 6.12 -7.64
N ARG A 22 -3.31 7.13 -7.55
CA ARG A 22 -3.50 8.45 -8.18
C ARG A 22 -2.87 8.50 -9.57
N THR A 23 -1.80 7.74 -9.77
CA THR A 23 -0.93 7.76 -10.95
C THR A 23 -1.15 6.59 -11.92
N ALA A 24 -1.54 5.40 -11.41
CA ALA A 24 -1.66 4.18 -12.20
C ALA A 24 -3.03 3.48 -12.09
N PRO A 25 -3.59 2.98 -13.21
CA PRO A 25 -4.82 2.18 -13.21
C PRO A 25 -4.61 0.83 -12.51
N LEU A 26 -5.70 0.23 -11.99
CA LEU A 26 -5.66 -1.00 -11.17
C LEU A 26 -4.82 -2.13 -11.83
N ALA A 27 -5.07 -2.45 -13.10
CA ALA A 27 -4.38 -3.53 -13.81
C ALA A 27 -2.85 -3.31 -13.90
N MET A 28 -2.40 -2.05 -13.91
CA MET A 28 -0.97 -1.73 -13.87
C MET A 28 -0.41 -1.92 -12.46
N ARG A 29 -1.15 -1.44 -11.43
CA ARG A 29 -0.78 -1.63 -10.02
C ARG A 29 -0.67 -3.11 -9.64
N GLU A 30 -1.54 -3.97 -10.18
CA GLU A 30 -1.51 -5.41 -9.98
C GLU A 30 -0.29 -6.06 -10.66
N ARG A 31 0.07 -5.64 -11.89
CA ARG A 31 1.24 -6.16 -12.63
C ARG A 31 2.58 -5.82 -11.97
N PHE A 32 2.68 -4.65 -11.34
CA PHE A 32 3.88 -4.20 -10.64
C PHE A 32 3.90 -4.51 -9.14
N PHE A 33 2.83 -5.11 -8.59
CA PHE A 33 2.82 -5.51 -7.20
C PHE A 33 3.86 -6.61 -6.93
N ILE A 34 4.86 -6.29 -6.11
CA ILE A 34 5.88 -7.25 -5.67
C ILE A 34 5.33 -8.02 -4.47
N ALA A 35 5.04 -9.30 -4.71
CA ALA A 35 4.62 -10.24 -3.68
C ALA A 35 5.70 -10.46 -2.61
N GLU A 36 5.29 -10.75 -1.38
CA GLU A 36 6.20 -10.85 -0.22
C GLU A 36 7.33 -11.87 -0.41
N SER A 37 7.03 -13.01 -1.04
CA SER A 37 8.02 -14.06 -1.36
C SER A 37 9.13 -13.58 -2.30
N ARG A 38 8.86 -12.61 -3.19
CA ARG A 38 9.84 -12.05 -4.13
C ARG A 38 10.58 -10.82 -3.59
N ARG A 39 10.16 -10.20 -2.48
CA ARG A 39 10.77 -8.94 -1.99
C ARG A 39 12.30 -9.06 -1.79
N TYR A 40 12.77 -10.16 -1.19
CA TYR A 40 14.20 -10.40 -0.97
C TYR A 40 15.01 -10.68 -2.26
N GLU A 41 14.36 -11.20 -3.29
CA GLU A 41 14.95 -11.42 -4.62
C GLU A 41 15.14 -10.06 -5.33
N VAL A 42 14.07 -9.25 -5.36
CA VAL A 42 14.08 -7.90 -5.94
C VAL A 42 15.08 -6.98 -5.23
N LEU A 43 15.11 -6.98 -3.90
CA LEU A 43 16.04 -6.16 -3.13
C LEU A 43 17.50 -6.49 -3.46
N ARG A 44 17.86 -7.79 -3.56
CA ARG A 44 19.22 -8.21 -3.92
C ARG A 44 19.60 -7.79 -5.34
N HIS A 45 18.69 -7.96 -6.31
CA HIS A 45 18.91 -7.56 -7.70
C HIS A 45 19.17 -6.04 -7.76
N LEU A 46 18.28 -5.22 -7.17
CA LEU A 46 18.41 -3.77 -7.19
C LEU A 46 19.63 -3.27 -6.40
N SER A 47 20.01 -3.90 -5.28
CA SER A 47 21.23 -3.53 -4.53
C SER A 47 22.54 -3.84 -5.28
N SER A 48 22.48 -4.60 -6.37
CA SER A 48 23.62 -4.89 -7.26
C SER A 48 23.58 -4.11 -8.58
N ALA A 49 22.57 -3.25 -8.77
CA ALA A 49 22.36 -2.54 -10.01
C ALA A 49 23.12 -1.20 -10.04
N GLU A 50 23.59 -0.79 -11.21
CA GLU A 50 24.43 0.40 -11.38
C GLU A 50 23.71 1.68 -10.89
N GLY A 51 24.44 2.52 -10.15
CA GLY A 51 23.94 3.76 -9.58
C GLY A 51 23.08 3.63 -8.32
N ILE A 52 22.65 2.42 -7.92
CA ILE A 52 21.87 2.20 -6.68
C ILE A 52 22.83 1.83 -5.53
N GLU A 53 22.97 2.71 -4.55
CA GLU A 53 23.80 2.46 -3.34
C GLU A 53 22.98 1.82 -2.22
N GLU A 54 21.75 2.29 -2.03
CA GLU A 54 20.79 1.72 -1.09
C GLU A 54 19.41 1.65 -1.72
N VAL A 55 18.63 0.61 -1.38
CA VAL A 55 17.26 0.43 -1.85
C VAL A 55 16.34 -0.21 -0.81
N ALA A 56 15.14 0.33 -0.67
CA ALA A 56 14.01 -0.29 0.02
C ALA A 56 12.77 -0.34 -0.88
N VAL A 57 11.94 -1.39 -0.73
CA VAL A 57 10.79 -1.65 -1.60
C VAL A 57 9.50 -1.70 -0.80
N LEU A 58 8.67 -0.66 -0.91
CA LEU A 58 7.34 -0.58 -0.33
C LEU A 58 6.29 -1.01 -1.36
N SER A 59 5.95 -2.30 -1.37
CA SER A 59 4.88 -2.87 -2.20
C SER A 59 3.70 -3.31 -1.33
N ILE A 60 2.61 -2.55 -1.36
CA ILE A 60 1.40 -2.75 -0.55
C ILE A 60 0.15 -2.55 -1.43
N PRO A 61 -1.07 -2.91 -0.99
CA PRO A 61 -2.27 -2.61 -1.76
C PRO A 61 -2.34 -1.12 -2.12
N CYS A 62 -2.57 -0.84 -3.41
CA CYS A 62 -2.65 0.50 -3.99
C CYS A 62 -1.34 1.32 -4.14
N ARG A 63 -0.15 0.80 -3.83
CA ARG A 63 1.14 1.40 -4.26
C ARG A 63 2.29 0.40 -4.40
N THR A 64 3.24 0.71 -5.27
CA THR A 64 4.56 0.07 -5.28
C THR A 64 5.62 1.14 -5.50
N GLU A 65 6.52 1.26 -4.52
CA GLU A 65 7.50 2.35 -4.44
C GLU A 65 8.89 1.79 -4.12
N PHE A 66 9.88 2.34 -4.80
CA PHE A 66 11.30 2.07 -4.66
C PHE A 66 11.94 3.32 -4.07
N LEU A 67 12.35 3.22 -2.80
CA LEU A 67 13.12 4.25 -2.11
C LEU A 67 14.59 3.93 -2.39
N ILE A 68 15.30 4.84 -3.05
CA ILE A 68 16.65 4.64 -3.55
C ILE A 68 17.54 5.75 -3.01
N TRP A 69 18.76 5.41 -2.60
CA TRP A 69 19.86 6.34 -2.40
C TRP A 69 20.88 6.19 -3.53
N ALA A 70 21.29 7.29 -4.15
CA ALA A 70 22.15 7.27 -5.35
C ALA A 70 22.95 8.56 -5.54
N SER A 71 24.27 8.44 -5.74
CA SER A 71 25.13 9.51 -6.28
C SER A 71 24.85 9.83 -7.75
N GLU A 72 24.29 8.87 -8.51
CA GLU A 72 23.90 9.06 -9.91
C GLU A 72 22.40 8.75 -10.12
N PRO A 73 21.48 9.67 -9.74
CA PRO A 73 20.03 9.40 -9.78
C PRO A 73 19.48 9.03 -11.16
N THR A 74 20.10 9.51 -12.24
CA THR A 74 19.73 9.14 -13.62
C THR A 74 20.14 7.71 -13.95
N LEU A 75 21.34 7.27 -13.53
CA LEU A 75 21.79 5.89 -13.72
C LEU A 75 20.93 4.93 -12.90
N ALA A 76 20.70 5.25 -11.62
CA ALA A 76 19.80 4.50 -10.73
C ALA A 76 18.37 4.37 -11.30
N ALA A 77 17.82 5.45 -11.85
CA ALA A 77 16.49 5.42 -12.48
C ALA A 77 16.46 4.55 -13.74
N ASN A 78 17.52 4.56 -14.55
CA ASN A 78 17.66 3.70 -15.73
C ASN A 78 17.82 2.22 -15.35
N SER A 79 18.58 1.92 -14.28
CA SER A 79 18.72 0.58 -13.70
C SER A 79 17.38 0.04 -13.22
N LEU A 80 16.59 0.84 -12.49
CA LEU A 80 15.24 0.46 -12.08
C LEU A 80 14.29 0.26 -13.27
N LEU A 81 14.34 1.16 -14.27
CA LEU A 81 13.56 1.04 -15.51
C LEU A 81 13.91 -0.26 -16.27
N HIS A 82 15.18 -0.61 -16.35
CA HIS A 82 15.64 -1.87 -16.95
C HIS A 82 15.13 -3.09 -16.17
N PHE A 83 15.29 -3.10 -14.84
CA PHE A 83 14.75 -4.14 -13.96
C PHE A 83 13.24 -4.35 -14.18
N LEU A 84 12.45 -3.27 -14.16
CA LEU A 84 11.00 -3.33 -14.37
C LEU A 84 10.62 -3.74 -15.81
N GLY A 85 11.44 -3.38 -16.79
CA GLY A 85 11.30 -3.83 -18.19
C GLY A 85 11.46 -5.34 -18.31
N THR A 86 12.52 -5.89 -17.73
CA THR A 86 12.87 -7.31 -17.78
C THR A 86 11.94 -8.18 -16.93
N GLU A 87 11.69 -7.80 -15.67
CA GLU A 87 10.95 -8.62 -14.69
C GLU A 87 9.42 -8.47 -14.79
N HIS A 88 8.92 -7.29 -15.17
CA HIS A 88 7.49 -6.96 -15.14
C HIS A 88 6.94 -6.54 -16.52
N GLY A 89 7.76 -6.62 -17.58
CA GLY A 89 7.35 -6.29 -18.94
C GLY A 89 6.98 -4.81 -19.14
N LEU A 90 7.57 -3.91 -18.36
CA LEU A 90 7.33 -2.47 -18.45
C LEU A 90 7.71 -1.95 -19.85
N LYS A 91 6.78 -1.25 -20.50
CA LYS A 91 7.04 -0.52 -21.74
C LYS A 91 7.43 0.92 -21.42
N LEU A 92 8.27 1.53 -22.25
CA LEU A 92 8.64 2.94 -22.13
C LEU A 92 7.43 3.88 -22.09
N THR A 93 6.37 3.59 -22.85
CA THR A 93 5.11 4.36 -22.82
C THR A 93 4.37 4.25 -21.49
N GLU A 94 4.58 3.19 -20.71
CA GLU A 94 3.93 2.99 -19.42
C GLU A 94 4.70 3.64 -18.26
N TRP A 95 5.92 4.16 -18.51
CA TRP A 95 6.74 4.84 -17.51
C TRP A 95 6.15 6.17 -17.06
N GLU A 96 5.26 6.79 -17.84
CA GLU A 96 4.52 8.00 -17.46
C GLU A 96 3.64 7.81 -16.21
N HIS A 97 3.28 6.56 -15.87
CA HIS A 97 2.55 6.23 -14.66
C HIS A 97 3.42 6.11 -13.40
N PHE A 98 4.75 6.13 -13.56
CA PHE A 98 5.68 6.13 -12.44
C PHE A 98 6.02 7.58 -12.08
N PHE A 99 5.63 8.01 -10.88
CA PHE A 99 6.12 9.27 -10.34
C PHE A 99 7.59 9.11 -9.91
N ARG A 100 8.35 10.20 -10.00
CA ARG A 100 9.72 10.32 -9.52
C ARG A 100 9.84 11.57 -8.66
N LEU A 101 10.25 11.40 -7.42
CA LEU A 101 10.53 12.46 -6.45
C LEU A 101 11.99 12.40 -6.04
N LEU A 102 12.58 13.56 -5.73
CA LEU A 102 13.96 13.72 -5.31
C LEU A 102 14.03 14.53 -4.00
N ASP A 103 15.06 14.28 -3.20
CA ASP A 103 15.48 15.04 -2.02
C ASP A 103 14.32 15.36 -1.06
N ASP A 104 14.06 16.65 -0.78
CA ASP A 104 12.99 17.10 0.13
C ASP A 104 11.59 16.58 -0.29
N ALA A 105 11.32 16.47 -1.59
CA ALA A 105 10.04 15.97 -2.08
C ALA A 105 9.92 14.46 -1.85
N ALA A 106 11.01 13.71 -2.02
CA ALA A 106 11.08 12.29 -1.70
C ALA A 106 10.92 12.06 -0.19
N LEU A 107 11.65 12.81 0.64
CA LEU A 107 11.60 12.72 2.11
C LEU A 107 10.19 13.04 2.64
N THR A 108 9.60 14.14 2.15
CA THR A 108 8.24 14.56 2.51
C THR A 108 7.21 13.49 2.13
N HIS A 109 7.34 12.88 0.95
CA HIS A 109 6.48 11.78 0.52
C HIS A 109 6.62 10.55 1.42
N VAL A 110 7.84 10.10 1.73
CA VAL A 110 8.07 8.94 2.63
C VAL A 110 7.42 9.17 4.00
N PHE A 111 7.56 10.37 4.56
CA PHE A 111 6.93 10.73 5.85
C PHE A 111 5.41 10.77 5.76
N ARG A 112 4.83 11.32 4.68
CA ARG A 112 3.38 11.35 4.46
C ARG A 112 2.79 9.97 4.20
N VAL A 113 3.49 9.09 3.51
CA VAL A 113 3.10 7.68 3.33
C VAL A 113 3.16 6.94 4.66
N ALA A 114 4.26 7.05 5.41
CA ALA A 114 4.40 6.39 6.71
C ALA A 114 3.30 6.81 7.70
N ALA A 115 2.99 8.11 7.78
CA ALA A 115 1.89 8.65 8.60
C ALA A 115 0.48 8.38 8.05
N GLY A 116 0.36 7.65 6.93
CA GLY A 116 -0.91 7.33 6.27
C GLY A 116 -1.66 8.52 5.67
N LEU A 117 -1.01 9.67 5.52
CA LEU A 117 -1.62 10.89 4.94
C LEU A 117 -1.79 10.77 3.43
N ASP A 118 -0.80 10.21 2.75
CA ASP A 118 -0.92 9.81 1.35
C ASP A 118 -1.29 8.33 1.32
N SER A 119 -2.58 7.99 1.43
CA SER A 119 -3.11 6.65 1.18
C SER A 119 -4.60 6.66 0.87
N LEU A 120 -5.09 5.57 0.26
CA LEU A 120 -6.49 5.45 -0.15
C LEU A 120 -7.45 5.60 1.04
N VAL A 121 -7.04 5.07 2.20
CA VAL A 121 -7.60 5.40 3.50
C VAL A 121 -6.62 6.33 4.21
N VAL A 122 -7.04 7.56 4.46
CA VAL A 122 -6.23 8.55 5.18
C VAL A 122 -6.17 8.18 6.67
N GLY A 123 -4.96 8.09 7.22
CA GLY A 123 -4.70 7.78 8.62
C GLY A 123 -4.73 6.28 8.97
N GLU A 124 -4.63 5.37 7.99
CA GLU A 124 -4.56 3.93 8.24
C GLU A 124 -3.25 3.52 8.94
N ARG A 125 -3.32 3.26 10.25
CA ARG A 125 -2.16 2.88 11.09
C ARG A 125 -1.39 1.64 10.61
N ALA A 126 -2.00 0.76 9.81
CA ALA A 126 -1.35 -0.43 9.28
C ALA A 126 -0.18 -0.09 8.33
N ILE A 127 -0.16 1.11 7.74
CA ILE A 127 0.91 1.53 6.83
C ILE A 127 2.24 1.69 7.58
N VAL A 128 2.22 2.16 8.83
CA VAL A 128 3.43 2.25 9.67
C VAL A 128 4.12 0.89 9.80
N SER A 129 3.35 -0.16 10.11
CA SER A 129 3.88 -1.52 10.17
C SER A 129 4.39 -2.02 8.81
N GLN A 130 3.73 -1.68 7.71
CA GLN A 130 4.17 -2.10 6.37
C GLN A 130 5.46 -1.39 5.92
N VAL A 131 5.66 -0.12 6.30
CA VAL A 131 6.92 0.61 6.09
C VAL A 131 8.03 0.01 6.96
N ARG A 132 7.75 -0.29 8.24
CA ARG A 132 8.68 -0.99 9.14
C ARG A 132 9.08 -2.37 8.59
N ASP A 133 8.12 -3.13 8.06
CA ASP A 133 8.35 -4.45 7.45
C ASP A 133 9.17 -4.36 6.14
N ALA A 134 8.96 -3.31 5.33
CA ALA A 134 9.73 -3.07 4.12
C ALA A 134 11.19 -2.69 4.45
N TRP A 135 11.36 -1.83 5.45
CA TRP A 135 12.68 -1.43 5.97
C TRP A 135 13.47 -2.62 6.52
N GLU A 136 12.86 -3.45 7.37
CA GLU A 136 13.55 -4.61 7.95
C GLU A 136 13.95 -5.65 6.90
N LYS A 137 13.11 -5.85 5.87
CA LYS A 137 13.44 -6.72 4.74
C LYS A 137 14.65 -6.24 3.94
N ALA A 138 14.77 -4.92 3.74
CA ALA A 138 15.92 -4.32 3.06
C ALA A 138 17.20 -4.41 3.91
N ARG A 139 17.12 -4.15 5.23
CA ARG A 139 18.22 -4.36 6.19
C ARG A 139 18.72 -5.81 6.19
N THR A 140 17.79 -6.77 6.19
CA THR A 140 18.09 -8.23 6.25
C THR A 140 18.98 -8.70 5.09
N VAL A 141 18.92 -8.06 3.92
CA VAL A 141 19.77 -8.40 2.76
C VAL A 141 20.90 -7.40 2.51
N GLY A 142 21.14 -6.45 3.43
CA GLY A 142 22.16 -5.41 3.28
C GLY A 142 21.84 -4.33 2.26
N ALA A 143 20.59 -4.24 1.78
CA ALA A 143 20.17 -3.25 0.78
C ALA A 143 19.88 -1.86 1.38
N CYS A 144 19.72 -1.74 2.70
CA CYS A 144 19.71 -0.45 3.40
C CYS A 144 21.02 -0.21 4.15
N GLY A 145 21.71 0.88 3.79
CA GLY A 145 22.88 1.42 4.47
C GLY A 145 22.50 2.57 5.43
N PRO A 146 23.44 3.44 5.82
CA PRO A 146 23.18 4.49 6.81
C PRO A 146 22.08 5.47 6.39
N PHE A 147 21.92 5.78 5.10
CA PHE A 147 21.03 6.85 4.64
C PHE A 147 19.55 6.44 4.71
N LEU A 148 19.18 5.32 4.09
CA LEU A 148 17.81 4.80 4.18
C LEU A 148 17.48 4.32 5.59
N ASN A 149 18.46 3.84 6.38
CA ASN A 149 18.23 3.56 7.81
C ASN A 149 17.83 4.82 8.60
N ALA A 150 18.45 5.97 8.34
CA ALA A 150 18.08 7.23 8.97
C ALA A 150 16.69 7.71 8.49
N VAL A 151 16.43 7.68 7.18
CA VAL A 151 15.15 8.11 6.58
C VAL A 151 13.98 7.25 7.07
N LEU A 152 14.08 5.92 6.95
CA LEU A 152 13.00 5.01 7.34
C LEU A 152 12.81 4.94 8.85
N GLY A 153 13.89 4.97 9.62
CA GLY A 153 13.83 5.09 11.08
C GLY A 153 13.05 6.32 11.51
N LYS A 154 13.38 7.50 10.93
CA LYS A 154 12.68 8.75 11.26
C LYS A 154 11.24 8.78 10.74
N ALA A 155 10.97 8.20 9.57
CA ALA A 155 9.62 8.11 9.01
C ALA A 155 8.67 7.31 9.93
N VAL A 156 9.15 6.19 10.47
CA VAL A 156 8.38 5.34 11.39
C VAL A 156 8.18 6.03 12.75
N GLU A 157 9.23 6.62 13.33
CA GLU A 157 9.13 7.42 14.57
C GLU A 157 8.11 8.56 14.43
N LEU A 158 8.21 9.34 13.34
CA LEU A 158 7.31 10.46 13.06
C LEU A 158 5.86 9.99 12.89
N ALA A 159 5.63 8.87 12.21
CA ALA A 159 4.28 8.33 12.02
C ALA A 159 3.63 7.90 13.36
N GLU A 160 4.42 7.33 14.28
CA GLU A 160 3.95 6.98 15.64
C GLU A 160 3.63 8.23 16.48
N VAL A 161 4.44 9.29 16.36
CA VAL A 161 4.15 10.61 16.94
C VAL A 161 2.87 11.21 16.35
N VAL A 162 2.70 11.20 15.03
CA VAL A 162 1.51 11.73 14.35
C VAL A 162 0.25 10.97 14.80
N HIS A 163 0.27 9.63 14.84
CA HIS A 163 -0.89 8.84 15.26
C HIS A 163 -1.23 8.91 16.75
N SER A 164 -0.27 9.25 17.61
CA SER A 164 -0.48 9.40 19.06
C SER A 164 -0.94 10.81 19.43
N GLN A 165 -0.35 11.84 18.82
CA GLN A 165 -0.62 13.25 19.15
C GLN A 165 -1.81 13.86 18.39
N THR A 166 -2.25 13.28 17.28
CA THR A 166 -3.37 13.80 16.48
C THR A 166 -4.63 12.94 16.56
N GLY A 167 -5.70 13.36 15.89
CA GLY A 167 -6.88 12.54 15.63
C GLY A 167 -6.71 11.49 14.52
N LEU A 168 -5.58 11.47 13.80
CA LEU A 168 -5.38 10.60 12.64
C LEU A 168 -5.40 9.12 13.05
N GLY A 169 -6.38 8.39 12.52
CA GLY A 169 -6.59 6.98 12.86
C GLY A 169 -7.59 6.73 14.00
N LYS A 170 -8.15 7.76 14.66
CA LYS A 170 -9.19 7.57 15.69
C LYS A 170 -10.55 7.22 15.08
N ASP A 171 -10.93 7.93 14.01
CA ASP A 171 -12.15 7.71 13.23
C ASP A 171 -11.88 7.28 11.78
N ALA A 172 -10.66 6.79 11.49
CA ALA A 172 -10.25 6.51 10.11
C ALA A 172 -11.08 5.37 9.50
N VAL A 173 -11.70 5.67 8.35
CA VAL A 173 -12.53 4.75 7.57
C VAL A 173 -11.64 3.67 6.93
N SER A 174 -11.25 2.66 7.72
CA SER A 174 -10.53 1.48 7.24
C SER A 174 -11.15 0.88 5.98
N PHE A 175 -10.34 0.18 5.18
CA PHE A 175 -10.81 -0.50 3.96
C PHE A 175 -12.00 -1.44 4.24
N ALA A 176 -12.04 -2.03 5.43
CA ALA A 176 -13.15 -2.83 5.93
C ALA A 176 -14.44 -2.02 6.12
N SER A 177 -14.37 -0.87 6.79
CA SER A 177 -15.52 0.03 6.93
C SER A 177 -15.98 0.65 5.60
N ALA A 178 -15.07 0.91 4.67
CA ALA A 178 -15.43 1.34 3.31
C ALA A 178 -16.19 0.23 2.54
N ALA A 179 -15.84 -1.04 2.74
CA ALA A 179 -16.57 -2.18 2.18
C ALA A 179 -17.97 -2.32 2.78
N VAL A 180 -18.12 -2.09 4.10
CA VAL A 180 -19.42 -2.06 4.80
C VAL A 180 -20.31 -0.95 4.26
N GLN A 181 -19.82 0.29 4.19
CA GLN A 181 -20.56 1.42 3.61
C GLN A 181 -20.97 1.15 2.16
N SER A 182 -20.08 0.55 1.36
CA SER A 182 -20.37 0.16 -0.03
C SER A 182 -21.52 -0.86 -0.10
N ALA A 183 -21.55 -1.84 0.81
CA ALA A 183 -22.63 -2.81 0.89
C ALA A 183 -23.95 -2.16 1.35
N GLN A 184 -23.92 -1.29 2.36
CA GLN A 184 -25.09 -0.53 2.82
C GLN A 184 -25.67 0.36 1.70
N GLN A 185 -24.84 1.03 0.90
CA GLN A 185 -25.29 1.82 -0.25
C GLN A 185 -26.04 0.99 -1.31
N VAL A 186 -25.67 -0.29 -1.48
CA VAL A 186 -26.31 -1.21 -2.44
C VAL A 186 -27.57 -1.86 -1.88
N PHE A 187 -27.57 -2.23 -0.59
CA PHE A 187 -28.62 -3.06 0.02
C PHE A 187 -29.57 -2.32 0.97
N GLY A 188 -29.28 -1.07 1.33
CA GLY A 188 -29.97 -0.29 2.36
C GLY A 188 -29.65 -0.79 3.77
N SER A 189 -30.07 -2.01 4.06
CA SER A 189 -29.76 -2.73 5.32
C SER A 189 -28.98 -4.01 5.05
N LEU A 190 -28.08 -4.32 5.99
CA LEU A 190 -27.31 -5.57 6.04
C LEU A 190 -27.98 -6.67 6.87
N GLU A 191 -29.09 -6.37 7.56
CA GLU A 191 -29.90 -7.32 8.33
C GLU A 191 -30.28 -8.55 7.49
N GLY A 192 -29.93 -9.74 7.97
CA GLY A 192 -30.19 -11.02 7.29
C GLY A 192 -29.50 -11.21 5.93
N ARG A 193 -28.49 -10.37 5.59
CA ARG A 193 -27.71 -10.55 4.36
C ARG A 193 -26.67 -11.65 4.53
N ARG A 194 -26.75 -12.68 3.70
CA ARG A 194 -25.79 -13.80 3.69
C ARG A 194 -24.43 -13.35 3.16
N LEU A 195 -23.40 -13.55 3.96
CA LEU A 195 -22.03 -13.15 3.66
C LEU A 195 -21.18 -14.37 3.30
N LEU A 196 -20.38 -14.26 2.24
CA LEU A 196 -19.35 -15.23 1.88
C LEU A 196 -17.97 -14.55 1.88
N LEU A 197 -17.05 -15.07 2.67
CA LEU A 197 -15.64 -14.70 2.65
C LEU A 197 -14.87 -15.68 1.76
N LEU A 198 -14.18 -15.16 0.76
CA LEU A 198 -13.17 -15.86 -0.02
C LEU A 198 -11.80 -15.33 0.41
N GLY A 199 -11.09 -16.10 1.24
CA GLY A 199 -9.81 -15.73 1.83
C GLY A 199 -9.91 -15.25 3.28
N THR A 200 -8.93 -15.62 4.11
CA THR A 200 -8.87 -15.28 5.55
C THR A 200 -7.93 -14.11 5.87
N SER A 201 -7.97 -13.02 5.11
CA SER A 201 -7.13 -11.85 5.41
C SER A 201 -7.69 -11.04 6.59
N LYS A 202 -6.82 -10.30 7.30
CA LYS A 202 -7.22 -9.37 8.39
C LYS A 202 -8.29 -8.37 7.93
N THR A 203 -8.23 -7.91 6.67
CA THR A 203 -9.21 -7.01 6.08
C THR A 203 -10.56 -7.69 5.85
N ALA A 204 -10.58 -8.95 5.39
CA ALA A 204 -11.83 -9.70 5.25
C ALA A 204 -12.46 -10.01 6.61
N GLU A 205 -11.67 -10.40 7.61
CA GLU A 205 -12.13 -10.58 8.99
C GLU A 205 -12.74 -9.30 9.55
N ALA A 206 -12.03 -8.17 9.50
CA ALA A 206 -12.53 -6.89 9.98
C ALA A 206 -13.81 -6.45 9.25
N SER A 207 -13.90 -6.69 7.94
CA SER A 207 -15.10 -6.40 7.16
C SER A 207 -16.27 -7.28 7.59
N ALA A 208 -16.02 -8.57 7.84
CA ALA A 208 -17.03 -9.51 8.31
C ALA A 208 -17.56 -9.13 9.69
N ARG A 209 -16.67 -8.83 10.65
CA ARG A 209 -17.05 -8.41 12.01
C ARG A 209 -17.93 -7.15 11.99
N LEU A 210 -17.58 -6.17 11.16
CA LEU A 210 -18.39 -4.95 10.98
C LEU A 210 -19.76 -5.25 10.35
N MET A 211 -19.81 -6.01 9.24
CA MET A 211 -21.07 -6.36 8.59
C MET A 211 -21.99 -7.22 9.50
N MET A 212 -21.41 -8.10 10.32
CA MET A 212 -22.14 -8.88 11.32
C MET A 212 -22.72 -7.98 12.43
N GLY A 213 -21.99 -6.94 12.85
CA GLY A 213 -22.51 -5.91 13.75
C GLY A 213 -23.73 -5.17 13.20
N ASP A 214 -23.80 -5.02 11.87
CA ASP A 214 -24.94 -4.47 11.12
C ASP A 214 -26.01 -5.53 10.74
N GLY A 215 -25.97 -6.73 11.34
CA GLY A 215 -26.98 -7.79 11.16
C GLY A 215 -26.74 -8.76 9.99
N ALA A 216 -25.60 -8.70 9.30
CA ALA A 216 -25.30 -9.64 8.20
C ALA A 216 -25.10 -11.08 8.73
N SER A 217 -26.00 -11.98 8.34
CA SER A 217 -25.97 -13.39 8.71
C SER A 217 -26.75 -14.27 7.72
N PRO A 218 -26.49 -15.61 7.71
CA PRO A 218 -25.26 -16.27 8.18
C PRO A 218 -24.02 -15.87 7.36
N VAL A 219 -22.84 -16.14 7.95
CA VAL A 219 -21.52 -15.95 7.32
C VAL A 219 -20.93 -17.32 6.98
N VAL A 220 -20.33 -17.44 5.79
CA VAL A 220 -19.58 -18.62 5.32
C VAL A 220 -18.16 -18.21 4.97
N VAL A 221 -17.16 -18.99 5.40
CA VAL A 221 -15.74 -18.75 5.13
C VAL A 221 -15.17 -19.86 4.24
N ILE A 222 -14.45 -19.48 3.19
CA ILE A 222 -13.71 -20.39 2.30
C ILE A 222 -12.30 -19.84 2.09
N ASP A 223 -11.29 -20.68 2.26
CA ASP A 223 -9.88 -20.37 1.97
C ASP A 223 -9.23 -21.57 1.25
N GLN A 224 -8.06 -21.39 0.64
CA GLN A 224 -7.27 -22.50 0.11
C GLN A 224 -6.75 -23.42 1.22
N SER A 225 -6.50 -22.88 2.41
CA SER A 225 -6.21 -23.66 3.62
C SER A 225 -7.52 -23.94 4.38
N PRO A 226 -8.00 -25.20 4.43
CA PRO A 226 -9.19 -25.55 5.21
C PRO A 226 -9.03 -25.24 6.70
N GLN A 227 -7.80 -25.26 7.20
CA GLN A 227 -7.46 -24.94 8.57
C GLN A 227 -7.73 -23.45 8.88
N ARG A 228 -7.20 -22.54 8.05
CA ARG A 228 -7.46 -21.09 8.21
C ARG A 228 -8.94 -20.74 8.08
N ALA A 229 -9.64 -21.40 7.16
CA ALA A 229 -11.07 -21.21 6.98
C ALA A 229 -11.86 -21.56 8.24
N ARG A 230 -11.51 -22.67 8.93
CA ARG A 230 -12.11 -23.08 10.22
C ARG A 230 -11.76 -22.11 11.34
N GLU A 231 -10.47 -21.79 11.51
CA GLU A 231 -10.00 -20.88 12.57
C GLU A 231 -10.71 -19.51 12.50
N LEU A 232 -10.81 -18.93 11.29
CA LEU A 232 -11.54 -17.68 11.09
C LEU A 232 -13.04 -17.87 11.33
N ALA A 233 -13.64 -18.95 10.83
CA ALA A 233 -15.07 -19.20 11.01
C ALA A 233 -15.45 -19.36 12.50
N GLU A 234 -14.68 -20.14 13.26
CA GLU A 234 -14.82 -20.30 14.71
C GLU A 234 -14.72 -18.94 15.43
N SER A 235 -13.71 -18.12 15.07
CA SER A 235 -13.53 -16.77 15.65
C SER A 235 -14.66 -15.78 15.33
N LEU A 236 -15.52 -16.10 14.36
CA LEU A 236 -16.67 -15.31 13.93
C LEU A 236 -18.02 -15.94 14.35
N GLY A 237 -18.06 -17.15 14.90
CA GLY A 237 -19.31 -17.91 15.03
C GLY A 237 -19.96 -18.25 13.68
N ALA A 238 -19.16 -18.32 12.62
CA ALA A 238 -19.56 -18.57 11.23
C ALA A 238 -19.35 -20.06 10.85
N SER A 239 -19.77 -20.46 9.65
CA SER A 239 -19.43 -21.78 9.10
C SER A 239 -18.25 -21.72 8.13
N ALA A 240 -17.43 -22.77 8.12
CA ALA A 240 -16.42 -22.96 7.09
C ALA A 240 -16.97 -23.89 5.99
N ALA A 241 -16.65 -23.57 4.73
CA ALA A 241 -16.94 -24.42 3.58
C ALA A 241 -15.66 -24.68 2.76
N THR A 242 -15.66 -25.75 1.98
CA THR A 242 -14.52 -26.15 1.15
C THR A 242 -14.48 -25.36 -0.16
N LEU A 243 -13.30 -25.34 -0.81
CA LEU A 243 -13.15 -24.72 -2.12
C LEU A 243 -14.02 -25.40 -3.20
N ALA A 244 -14.36 -26.69 -3.05
CA ALA A 244 -15.27 -27.40 -3.95
C ALA A 244 -16.72 -26.85 -3.84
N GLU A 245 -17.15 -26.46 -2.64
CA GLU A 245 -18.47 -25.92 -2.36
C GLU A 245 -18.61 -24.44 -2.75
N ARG A 246 -17.52 -23.76 -3.16
CA ARG A 246 -17.48 -22.32 -3.46
C ARG A 246 -18.63 -21.84 -4.34
N TRP A 247 -19.03 -22.63 -5.33
CA TRP A 247 -20.11 -22.32 -6.26
C TRP A 247 -21.50 -22.43 -5.64
N GLN A 248 -21.71 -23.37 -4.73
CA GLN A 248 -22.96 -23.51 -3.97
C GLN A 248 -23.07 -22.38 -2.95
N SER A 249 -21.99 -22.10 -2.21
CA SER A 249 -21.94 -20.98 -1.26
C SER A 249 -22.15 -19.64 -1.96
N MET A 250 -21.54 -19.41 -3.14
CA MET A 250 -21.73 -18.17 -3.92
C MET A 250 -23.15 -18.03 -4.50
N LEU A 251 -23.84 -19.13 -4.81
CA LEU A 251 -25.26 -19.07 -5.17
C LEU A 251 -26.15 -18.68 -3.97
N GLN A 252 -25.71 -18.93 -2.74
CA GLN A 252 -26.42 -18.55 -1.52
C GLN A 252 -26.02 -17.16 -0.99
N ALA A 253 -24.77 -16.74 -1.16
CA ALA A 253 -24.27 -15.44 -0.74
C ALA A 253 -25.04 -14.27 -1.38
N ASP A 254 -25.38 -13.27 -0.59
CA ASP A 254 -25.90 -11.99 -1.07
C ASP A 254 -24.78 -10.92 -1.13
N ILE A 255 -23.75 -11.06 -0.28
CA ILE A 255 -22.50 -10.28 -0.32
C ILE A 255 -21.33 -11.28 -0.39
N VAL A 256 -20.34 -11.00 -1.25
CA VAL A 256 -19.09 -11.77 -1.35
C VAL A 256 -17.92 -10.82 -1.12
N ILE A 257 -17.09 -11.12 -0.12
CA ILE A 257 -15.82 -10.42 0.12
C ILE A 257 -14.69 -11.33 -0.34
N SER A 258 -13.93 -10.88 -1.34
CA SER A 258 -12.76 -11.60 -1.85
C SER A 258 -11.48 -10.89 -1.42
N ALA A 259 -10.70 -11.55 -0.56
CA ALA A 259 -9.40 -11.09 -0.11
C ALA A 259 -8.44 -12.28 0.04
N THR A 260 -8.27 -13.01 -1.05
CA THR A 260 -7.42 -14.20 -1.17
C THR A 260 -5.97 -13.83 -1.45
N GLY A 261 -5.02 -14.62 -0.95
CA GLY A 261 -3.61 -14.57 -1.39
C GLY A 261 -3.33 -15.21 -2.76
N CYS A 262 -4.37 -15.56 -3.53
CA CYS A 262 -4.22 -16.18 -4.85
C CYS A 262 -3.60 -15.19 -5.85
N PRO A 263 -2.55 -15.56 -6.62
CA PRO A 263 -1.99 -14.72 -7.67
C PRO A 263 -2.83 -14.71 -8.96
N HIS A 264 -3.94 -15.45 -8.99
CA HIS A 264 -4.84 -15.59 -10.13
C HIS A 264 -6.27 -15.18 -9.74
N VAL A 265 -7.05 -14.77 -10.76
CA VAL A 265 -8.46 -14.40 -10.60
C VAL A 265 -9.27 -15.58 -10.04
N VAL A 266 -9.89 -15.39 -8.87
CA VAL A 266 -10.68 -16.42 -8.17
C VAL A 266 -12.17 -16.46 -8.58
N LEU A 267 -12.63 -15.42 -9.26
CA LEU A 267 -13.97 -15.31 -9.86
C LEU A 267 -13.87 -14.50 -11.15
N THR A 268 -13.99 -15.17 -12.29
CA THR A 268 -14.04 -14.53 -13.62
C THR A 268 -15.38 -13.84 -13.86
N ARG A 269 -15.42 -12.95 -14.85
CA ARG A 269 -16.67 -12.30 -15.28
C ARG A 269 -17.66 -13.33 -15.82
N GLU A 270 -17.17 -14.30 -16.56
CA GLU A 270 -17.94 -15.35 -17.21
C GLU A 270 -18.60 -16.25 -16.16
N GLU A 271 -17.87 -16.65 -15.12
CA GLU A 271 -18.41 -17.36 -13.96
C GLU A 271 -19.45 -16.49 -13.23
N ALA A 272 -19.15 -15.23 -12.92
CA ALA A 272 -20.09 -14.33 -12.24
C ALA A 272 -21.40 -14.13 -13.04
N GLU A 273 -21.34 -14.01 -14.36
CA GLU A 273 -22.51 -13.93 -15.23
C GLU A 273 -23.30 -15.25 -15.27
N GLN A 274 -22.63 -16.41 -15.29
CA GLN A 274 -23.29 -17.72 -15.17
C GLN A 274 -23.99 -17.87 -13.82
N HIS A 275 -23.34 -17.48 -12.72
CA HIS A 275 -23.92 -17.47 -11.37
C HIS A 275 -25.15 -16.57 -11.29
N ARG A 276 -25.10 -15.36 -11.89
CA ARG A 276 -26.25 -14.46 -11.98
C ARG A 276 -27.43 -15.12 -12.72
N ARG A 277 -27.17 -15.75 -13.88
CA ARG A 277 -28.21 -16.47 -14.66
C ARG A 277 -28.84 -17.59 -13.82
N ARG A 278 -28.02 -18.41 -13.15
CA ARG A 278 -28.49 -19.50 -12.26
C ARG A 278 -29.35 -18.97 -11.10
N ARG A 279 -28.94 -17.89 -10.44
CA ARG A 279 -29.75 -17.22 -9.39
C ARG A 279 -31.12 -16.78 -9.91
N CYS A 280 -31.19 -16.19 -11.10
CA CYS A 280 -32.45 -15.79 -11.72
C CYS A 280 -33.35 -17.01 -12.06
N SER A 281 -32.79 -18.08 -12.62
CA SER A 281 -33.58 -19.27 -12.98
C SER A 281 -34.11 -20.06 -11.78
N CYS A 282 -33.36 -20.10 -10.66
CA CYS A 282 -33.80 -20.79 -9.44
C CYS A 282 -34.91 -20.01 -8.72
N ARG A 283 -34.76 -18.68 -8.57
CA ARG A 283 -35.79 -17.83 -7.95
C ARG A 283 -37.10 -17.78 -8.74
N GLY A 284 -37.10 -18.08 -10.03
CA GLY A 284 -38.31 -18.23 -10.84
C GLY A 284 -39.10 -19.51 -10.59
N LYS A 285 -38.56 -20.48 -9.84
CA LYS A 285 -39.22 -21.75 -9.50
C LYS A 285 -39.65 -21.84 -8.03
N SER A 286 -39.01 -21.10 -7.13
CA SER A 286 -39.39 -20.96 -5.72
C SER A 286 -40.27 -19.72 -5.53
N GLY A 287 -41.59 -19.89 -5.66
CA GLY A 287 -42.56 -18.81 -5.44
C GLY A 287 -42.76 -18.52 -3.96
N GLU A 288 -41.92 -17.64 -3.39
CA GLU A 288 -42.05 -17.16 -2.00
C GLU A 288 -41.92 -15.64 -1.91
N ASN A 289 -42.77 -15.03 -1.08
CA ASN A 289 -42.93 -13.58 -0.93
C ASN A 289 -41.76 -12.95 -0.14
N ASP A 290 -40.71 -12.50 -0.83
CA ASP A 290 -39.73 -11.56 -0.28
C ASP A 290 -40.25 -10.12 -0.44
N GLY A 291 -41.09 -9.68 0.52
CA GLY A 291 -41.70 -8.35 0.56
C GLY A 291 -40.74 -7.19 0.88
N SER A 292 -39.42 -7.44 0.98
CA SER A 292 -38.43 -6.47 1.48
C SER A 292 -37.67 -5.68 0.40
N ARG A 293 -37.99 -5.85 -0.89
CA ARG A 293 -37.19 -5.30 -1.99
C ARG A 293 -37.88 -4.15 -2.72
N SER A 294 -37.31 -2.95 -2.61
CA SER A 294 -37.81 -1.76 -3.29
C SER A 294 -37.80 -1.92 -4.83
N PRO A 295 -38.83 -1.45 -5.57
CA PRO A 295 -38.87 -1.59 -7.02
C PRO A 295 -37.78 -0.82 -7.80
N ARG A 296 -37.11 0.15 -7.16
CA ARG A 296 -36.19 1.10 -7.81
C ARG A 296 -35.02 0.44 -8.54
N LEU A 297 -34.48 -0.67 -8.01
CA LEU A 297 -33.36 -1.38 -8.61
C LEU A 297 -33.65 -1.92 -10.02
N ARG A 298 -34.94 -2.15 -10.38
CA ARG A 298 -35.32 -2.59 -11.73
C ARG A 298 -35.34 -1.44 -12.74
N GLN A 299 -35.55 -0.20 -12.32
CA GLN A 299 -35.62 0.96 -13.20
C GLN A 299 -34.27 1.67 -13.36
N GLU A 300 -33.47 1.81 -12.29
CA GLU A 300 -32.17 2.49 -12.38
C GLU A 300 -31.16 1.72 -13.25
N ILE A 301 -31.18 0.39 -13.23
CA ILE A 301 -30.34 -0.46 -14.10
C ILE A 301 -30.82 -0.41 -15.57
N ALA A 302 -32.12 -0.20 -15.80
CA ALA A 302 -32.69 -0.08 -17.16
C ALA A 302 -32.51 1.33 -17.75
N GLY A 303 -32.42 2.37 -16.91
CA GLY A 303 -32.24 3.77 -17.31
C GLY A 303 -30.79 4.19 -17.55
N ALA A 304 -29.81 3.38 -17.12
CA ALA A 304 -28.39 3.62 -17.38
C ALA A 304 -28.09 3.54 -18.88
N ARG A 305 -28.05 4.70 -19.57
CA ARG A 305 -27.51 4.80 -20.93
C ARG A 305 -26.01 4.52 -20.91
N TRP A 306 -25.65 3.26 -21.10
CA TRP A 306 -24.27 2.85 -21.41
C TRP A 306 -23.85 3.55 -22.69
N GLY A 307 -22.95 4.53 -22.58
CA GLY A 307 -22.49 5.32 -23.71
C GLY A 307 -21.84 4.45 -24.78
N THR A 308 -22.56 4.17 -25.86
CA THR A 308 -22.00 3.56 -27.07
C THR A 308 -21.55 4.65 -28.02
N ASP A 309 -20.26 4.96 -27.98
CA ASP A 309 -19.59 5.54 -29.14
C ASP A 309 -18.25 4.84 -29.39
N HIS A 310 -17.82 4.87 -30.65
CA HIS A 310 -16.90 3.96 -31.35
C HIS A 310 -17.56 2.77 -32.07
N ARG A 311 -18.41 3.10 -33.05
CA ARG A 311 -18.62 2.22 -34.22
C ARG A 311 -17.37 2.28 -35.11
N GLY A 312 -16.57 1.20 -35.16
CA GLY A 312 -15.48 1.12 -36.14
C GLY A 312 -14.25 0.28 -35.80
N ALA A 313 -14.39 -0.90 -35.19
CA ALA A 313 -13.30 -1.89 -35.14
C ALA A 313 -13.83 -3.33 -35.02
N SER A 314 -13.52 -4.18 -35.99
CA SER A 314 -13.84 -5.62 -35.92
C SER A 314 -13.00 -6.31 -34.85
N PRO A 315 -13.55 -7.26 -34.06
CA PRO A 315 -12.79 -7.92 -33.00
C PRO A 315 -11.79 -8.92 -33.56
N GLN A 316 -10.50 -8.71 -33.29
CA GLN A 316 -9.49 -9.77 -33.42
C GLN A 316 -9.48 -10.67 -32.16
N PRO A 317 -9.39 -12.00 -32.31
CA PRO A 317 -9.31 -12.90 -31.17
C PRO A 317 -7.93 -12.80 -30.49
N GLY A 318 -7.90 -12.60 -29.17
CA GLY A 318 -6.66 -12.61 -28.38
C GLY A 318 -6.53 -11.53 -27.29
N ARG A 319 -7.40 -10.51 -27.26
CA ARG A 319 -7.41 -9.52 -26.15
C ARG A 319 -8.21 -10.03 -24.95
N VAL A 320 -7.51 -10.43 -23.89
CA VAL A 320 -8.09 -10.47 -22.54
C VAL A 320 -8.40 -9.03 -22.11
N MET A 321 -9.68 -8.69 -22.07
CA MET A 321 -10.14 -7.44 -21.45
C MET A 321 -10.06 -7.58 -19.93
N PRO A 322 -9.53 -6.60 -19.19
CA PRO A 322 -9.51 -6.67 -17.73
C PRO A 322 -10.95 -6.72 -17.22
N ALA A 323 -11.28 -7.79 -16.49
CA ALA A 323 -12.55 -7.88 -15.79
C ALA A 323 -12.64 -6.73 -14.80
N ARG A 324 -13.67 -5.89 -14.91
CA ARG A 324 -13.90 -4.79 -13.96
C ARG A 324 -14.32 -5.38 -12.61
N THR A 325 -13.35 -5.62 -11.74
CA THR A 325 -13.55 -5.70 -10.29
C THR A 325 -14.11 -4.37 -9.82
N GLY A 326 -15.43 -4.32 -9.70
CA GLY A 326 -16.18 -3.12 -9.38
C GLY A 326 -16.02 -2.71 -7.92
N PHE A 327 -14.96 -1.96 -7.61
CA PHE A 327 -15.16 -0.82 -6.74
C PHE A 327 -16.01 0.20 -7.51
N LEU A 328 -17.10 0.68 -6.88
CA LEU A 328 -17.97 1.70 -7.46
C LEU A 328 -17.27 3.06 -7.45
N TYR A 329 -16.32 3.24 -8.37
CA TYR A 329 -15.74 4.55 -8.64
C TYR A 329 -16.73 5.38 -9.45
N ARG A 330 -17.60 6.12 -8.75
CA ARG A 330 -18.44 7.12 -9.41
C ARG A 330 -17.55 8.32 -9.73
N GLY A 331 -17.22 8.50 -11.00
CA GLY A 331 -16.56 9.71 -11.48
C GLY A 331 -17.39 10.95 -11.14
N ALA A 332 -16.69 12.08 -10.97
CA ALA A 332 -17.16 13.37 -10.43
C ALA A 332 -17.24 13.45 -8.89
N GLY A 333 -16.12 13.91 -8.30
CA GLY A 333 -16.14 14.91 -7.21
C GLY A 333 -16.85 14.57 -5.90
N ALA A 334 -16.35 13.58 -5.15
CA ALA A 334 -16.60 13.50 -3.71
C ALA A 334 -15.52 14.28 -2.94
N VAL A 335 -15.68 15.61 -2.83
CA VAL A 335 -14.91 16.40 -1.86
C VAL A 335 -15.51 16.12 -0.49
N TYR A 336 -14.82 15.30 0.31
CA TYR A 336 -15.17 15.14 1.72
C TYR A 336 -14.71 16.37 2.51
N PRO A 337 -15.61 17.03 3.29
CA PRO A 337 -15.29 18.26 4.00
C PRO A 337 -14.43 17.96 5.25
N GLY A 338 -13.12 17.82 5.04
CA GLY A 338 -12.13 17.56 6.10
C GLY A 338 -10.78 18.24 5.89
N ALA A 339 -10.61 19.01 4.81
CA ALA A 339 -9.41 19.80 4.53
C ALA A 339 -9.84 21.20 4.07
N GLY A 340 -9.46 22.23 4.83
CA GLY A 340 -9.70 23.62 4.43
C GLY A 340 -8.93 23.94 3.15
N SER A 341 -9.62 24.47 2.13
CA SER A 341 -8.97 24.82 0.87
C SER A 341 -8.10 26.06 1.04
N ILE A 342 -6.77 25.88 1.08
CA ILE A 342 -5.84 26.98 0.77
C ILE A 342 -5.84 27.13 -0.75
N ALA A 343 -6.73 27.99 -1.24
CA ALA A 343 -6.80 28.33 -2.66
C ALA A 343 -5.68 29.30 -3.03
N THR A 344 -4.71 28.85 -3.81
CA THR A 344 -3.70 29.71 -4.44
C THR A 344 -4.35 30.55 -5.55
N ARG A 345 -4.86 31.73 -5.19
CA ARG A 345 -5.25 32.76 -6.18
C ARG A 345 -4.05 33.65 -6.52
N ASN A 346 -3.54 33.49 -7.74
CA ASN A 346 -2.70 34.50 -8.37
C ASN A 346 -3.53 35.75 -8.66
N HIS A 347 -3.41 36.80 -7.84
CA HIS A 347 -3.74 38.17 -8.24
C HIS A 347 -2.66 39.14 -7.79
N SER A 348 -2.04 39.76 -8.79
CA SER A 348 -1.12 40.88 -8.66
C SER A 348 -1.89 42.19 -8.45
N THR A 349 -1.81 42.78 -7.27
CA THR A 349 -1.87 44.23 -7.03
C THR A 349 -1.34 44.47 -5.62
N GLY A 350 -0.37 45.36 -5.46
CA GLY A 350 0.24 45.61 -4.16
C GLY A 350 -0.62 46.49 -3.25
N HIS A 351 -0.48 46.29 -1.95
CA HIS A 351 -0.38 47.37 -0.96
C HIS A 351 0.51 46.91 0.20
N THR A 352 1.31 47.84 0.71
CA THR A 352 2.21 47.68 1.86
C THR A 352 1.43 47.73 3.17
N GLU A 353 1.70 46.83 4.10
CA GLU A 353 1.49 47.10 5.53
C GLU A 353 2.39 46.22 6.42
N ASP A 354 2.98 46.84 7.45
CA ASP A 354 3.95 46.24 8.36
C ASP A 354 3.33 45.20 9.30
N CYS A 355 4.06 44.12 9.59
CA CYS A 355 3.80 43.32 10.78
C CYS A 355 5.11 42.84 11.43
N GLN A 356 5.40 43.36 12.62
CA GLN A 356 6.68 43.23 13.30
C GLN A 356 6.84 41.88 14.02
N LEU A 357 7.99 41.23 13.85
CA LEU A 357 8.39 40.05 14.63
C LEU A 357 9.05 40.48 15.96
N PRO A 358 8.63 39.96 17.13
CA PRO A 358 9.32 40.22 18.39
C PRO A 358 10.61 39.39 18.50
N ARG A 359 11.75 40.08 18.68
CA ARG A 359 13.04 39.47 19.07
C ARG A 359 13.13 39.29 20.60
N PRO A 360 13.98 38.36 21.10
CA PRO A 360 13.98 37.96 22.52
C PRO A 360 14.55 39.03 23.45
N ARG A 361 14.08 39.07 24.70
CA ARG A 361 14.67 39.86 25.79
C ARG A 361 15.70 39.04 26.57
N THR A 362 16.83 39.67 26.85
CA THR A 362 17.91 39.22 27.74
C THR A 362 17.84 39.96 29.10
N GLN A 363 18.75 39.60 30.02
CA GLN A 363 18.94 40.12 31.39
C GLN A 363 17.95 39.56 32.44
N GLY A 364 18.35 39.27 33.69
CA GLY A 364 19.71 39.24 34.26
C GLY A 364 19.71 39.20 35.80
N THR A 365 20.66 38.46 36.39
CA THR A 365 21.20 38.57 37.77
C THR A 365 20.27 38.61 39.00
N SER A 366 20.44 37.66 39.93
CA SER A 366 20.84 37.91 41.35
C SER A 366 21.17 36.61 42.13
N ARG A 367 21.75 36.74 43.33
CA ARG A 367 22.48 35.73 44.12
C ARG A 367 21.62 34.96 45.16
N GLU A 368 22.29 33.98 45.80
CA GLU A 368 22.08 33.34 47.13
C GLU A 368 21.55 31.89 47.07
N GLY A 369 22.06 30.90 47.84
CA GLY A 369 23.25 30.85 48.71
C GLY A 369 23.27 29.59 49.61
N GLY A 370 24.40 28.86 49.69
CA GLY A 370 24.61 27.71 50.60
C GLY A 370 23.86 26.40 50.24
N THR A 371 24.23 25.19 50.69
CA THR A 371 25.39 24.65 51.43
C THR A 371 25.43 23.12 51.21
N GLY A 372 26.60 22.49 51.20
CA GLY A 372 26.70 21.01 51.28
C GLY A 372 27.90 20.44 50.52
N ALA A 373 28.93 20.02 51.26
CA ALA A 373 30.12 19.38 50.71
C ALA A 373 29.96 17.85 50.63
N HIS A 374 30.62 17.21 49.66
CA HIS A 374 31.52 16.08 49.93
C HIS A 374 32.49 15.85 48.75
N GLU A 375 33.76 15.68 49.10
CA GLU A 375 34.89 15.12 48.31
C GLU A 375 34.58 13.66 47.87
N CYS A 376 35.22 12.93 46.94
CA CYS A 376 36.28 13.09 45.89
C CYS A 376 36.20 11.83 44.97
N SER A 377 36.92 11.57 43.86
CA SER A 377 37.94 12.24 43.01
C SER A 377 37.70 11.83 41.53
N GLY A 378 38.44 12.22 40.48
CA GLY A 378 39.83 11.89 40.08
C GLY A 378 40.01 10.40 39.71
N ASP A 379 40.51 9.96 38.54
CA ASP A 379 41.01 10.60 37.28
C ASP A 379 40.96 9.53 36.14
N ALA A 380 40.51 9.80 34.90
CA ALA A 380 41.23 10.26 33.69
C ALA A 380 41.98 9.19 32.82
N LEU A 381 41.87 9.34 31.49
CA LEU A 381 42.81 8.94 30.39
C LEU A 381 42.95 7.46 29.86
N VAL A 382 42.18 7.12 28.81
CA VAL A 382 42.57 6.90 27.37
C VAL A 382 44.08 6.66 27.02
N PRO A 383 44.55 5.89 25.98
CA PRO A 383 44.02 4.79 25.11
C PRO A 383 44.94 3.51 25.18
N PRO A 384 45.57 2.87 24.13
CA PRO A 384 45.21 2.46 22.73
C PRO A 384 45.56 0.97 22.32
N GLY A 385 45.18 0.54 21.10
CA GLY A 385 46.09 -0.18 20.15
C GLY A 385 45.96 -1.70 19.81
N PHE A 386 45.62 -1.99 18.54
CA PHE A 386 45.99 -3.14 17.64
C PHE A 386 46.52 -4.52 18.14
N ALA A 387 45.88 -5.63 17.71
CA ALA A 387 46.41 -6.88 17.10
C ALA A 387 45.25 -7.91 16.90
N GLN A 388 44.89 -8.41 15.72
CA GLN A 388 45.47 -9.44 14.83
C GLN A 388 45.49 -10.92 15.32
N HIS A 389 45.09 -11.80 14.39
CA HIS A 389 45.22 -13.29 14.31
C HIS A 389 44.20 -14.19 15.04
N GLY A 390 43.70 -15.20 14.29
CA GLY A 390 42.73 -16.20 14.76
C GLY A 390 42.06 -16.97 13.61
N ALA A 391 42.83 -17.76 12.85
CA ALA A 391 42.32 -18.47 11.67
C ALA A 391 41.59 -19.77 12.04
N CYS A 392 40.41 -20.02 11.45
CA CYS A 392 39.79 -21.34 11.38
C CYS A 392 39.69 -21.80 9.92
N ARG A 393 40.54 -22.75 9.55
CA ARG A 393 40.40 -23.51 8.29
C ARG A 393 39.34 -24.58 8.50
N HIS A 394 38.41 -24.73 7.56
CA HIS A 394 37.92 -26.06 7.19
C HIS A 394 37.80 -26.16 5.66
N HIS A 395 38.62 -27.05 5.09
CA HIS A 395 38.41 -27.59 3.75
C HIS A 395 37.09 -28.36 3.69
N PHE A 396 36.35 -28.24 2.57
CA PHE A 396 36.08 -29.41 1.72
C PHE A 396 35.46 -29.02 0.36
N GLY A 397 36.08 -29.50 -0.73
CA GLY A 397 35.36 -29.94 -1.93
C GLY A 397 34.91 -28.91 -2.96
N GLU A 398 35.85 -28.44 -3.80
CA GLU A 398 35.50 -28.07 -5.17
C GLU A 398 35.07 -29.32 -5.95
N LYS A 399 33.98 -29.23 -6.71
CA LYS A 399 33.79 -29.96 -7.96
C LYS A 399 33.01 -29.11 -8.95
N GLU A 400 33.69 -28.69 -10.00
CA GLU A 400 33.06 -28.17 -11.21
C GLU A 400 32.23 -29.25 -11.92
N ALA A 401 31.27 -28.76 -12.70
CA ALA A 401 30.83 -29.24 -14.03
C ALA A 401 29.33 -29.51 -14.15
N GLY A 402 28.74 -29.02 -15.25
CA GLY A 402 27.47 -29.55 -15.76
C GLY A 402 26.38 -28.52 -16.04
N ALA A 403 26.55 -27.67 -17.05
CA ALA A 403 25.41 -27.00 -17.68
C ALA A 403 24.53 -28.03 -18.41
N ARG A 404 23.19 -27.95 -18.26
CA ARG A 404 22.18 -28.33 -19.28
C ARG A 404 20.73 -28.08 -18.80
N TRP A 405 20.04 -27.23 -19.56
CA TRP A 405 18.58 -27.01 -19.67
C TRP A 405 17.81 -26.54 -18.43
#